data_AF-X1BU33-F1
#
_entry.id   AF-X1BU33-F1
#
_cell.length_a   1.000
_cell.length_b   1.000
_cell.length_c   1.000
_cell.angle_alpha   90.00
_cell.angle_beta   90.00
_cell.angle_gamma   90.00
#
_symmetry.space_group_name_H-M   'P 1'
#
loop_
_entity.id
_entity.type
_entity.pdbx_description
1 polymer ?
#
loop_
_entity_poly.entity_id
_entity_poly.type
_entity_poly.pdbx_seq_one_letter_code
_entity_poly.pdbx_strand_id
1 'polypeptide(L)' 'MDIKRAKDALRNDPFVKHHKPWQKAINQMLEMGVRVEQQAFAKHGLDFVVNEYLPFKLKNPSKFLP' A
#
# COMPACT_ATOMS: atom_id res chain seq x y z
N MET A 1 14.33 -1.58 9.99
CA MET A 1 13.21 -1.08 10.84
C MET A 1 11.85 -1.55 10.29
N ASP A 2 11.62 -1.40 8.99
CA ASP A 2 10.31 -1.66 8.34
C ASP A 2 9.87 -3.13 8.32
N ILE A 3 10.77 -4.07 8.04
CA ILE A 3 10.45 -5.52 8.05
C ILE A 3 9.98 -5.98 9.44
N LYS A 4 10.62 -5.47 10.51
CA LYS A 4 10.22 -5.79 11.89
C LYS A 4 8.82 -5.28 12.19
N ARG A 5 8.50 -4.05 11.76
CA ARG A 5 7.18 -3.43 11.93
C ARG A 5 6.09 -4.18 11.16
N ALA A 6 6.35 -4.56 9.91
CA ALA A 6 5.42 -5.35 9.10
C ALA A 6 5.12 -6.73 9.72
N LYS A 7 6.16 -7.43 10.17
CA LYS A 7 6.01 -8.71 10.89
C LYS A 7 5.30 -8.56 12.23
N ASP A 8 5.49 -7.44 12.91
CA ASP A 8 4.80 -7.14 14.16
C ASP A 8 3.31 -6.87 13.93
N ALA A 9 2.98 -6.06 12.92
CA ALA A 9 1.60 -5.79 12.53
C ALA A 9 0.85 -7.09 12.18
N LEU A 10 1.45 -7.99 11.40
CA LEU A 10 0.86 -9.30 11.10
C LEU A 10 0.59 -10.17 12.34
N ARG A 11 1.45 -10.08 13.36
CA ARG A 11 1.37 -10.93 14.56
C ARG A 11 0.50 -10.34 15.66
N ASN A 12 0.44 -9.02 15.78
CA ASN A 12 -0.03 -8.36 16.99
C ASN A 12 -1.13 -7.33 16.73
N ASP A 13 -1.23 -6.73 15.55
CA ASP A 13 -2.20 -5.68 15.27
C ASP A 13 -3.63 -6.26 15.08
N PRO A 14 -4.61 -5.90 15.93
CA PRO A 14 -5.98 -6.42 15.83
C PRO A 14 -6.68 -6.07 14.51
N PHE A 15 -6.41 -4.88 13.96
CA PHE A 15 -6.99 -4.43 12.69
C PHE A 15 -6.44 -5.28 11.53
N VAL A 16 -5.13 -5.50 11.49
CA VAL A 16 -4.51 -6.35 10.45
C VAL A 16 -4.97 -7.80 10.59
N LYS A 17 -5.12 -8.32 11.82
CA LYS A 17 -5.66 -9.66 12.06
C LYS A 17 -7.09 -9.83 11.55
N HIS A 18 -7.91 -8.79 11.69
CA HIS A 18 -9.29 -8.80 11.22
C HIS A 18 -9.37 -8.76 9.69
N HIS A 19 -8.52 -7.99 9.03
CA HIS A 19 -8.60 -7.76 7.59
C HIS A 19 -7.62 -8.63 6.78
N LYS A 20 -8.14 -9.70 6.18
CA LYS A 20 -7.37 -10.58 5.26
C LYS A 20 -6.71 -9.84 4.08
N PRO A 21 -7.34 -8.83 3.45
CA PRO A 21 -6.69 -8.05 2.39
C PRO A 21 -5.39 -7.36 2.86
N TRP A 22 -5.39 -6.81 4.08
CA TRP A 22 -4.21 -6.19 4.68
C TRP A 22 -3.11 -7.21 4.94
N GLN A 23 -3.43 -8.40 5.45
CA GLN A 23 -2.44 -9.48 5.62
C GLN A 23 -1.76 -9.83 4.29
N LYS A 24 -2.56 -9.97 3.22
CA LYS A 24 -2.04 -10.26 1.87
C LYS A 24 -1.12 -9.16 1.36
N ALA A 25 -1.53 -7.89 1.48
CA ALA A 25 -0.73 -6.75 1.02
C ALA A 25 0.59 -6.60 1.78
N ILE A 26 0.59 -6.80 3.10
CA ILE A 26 1.81 -6.73 3.91
C ILE A 26 2.76 -7.88 3.57
N ASN A 27 2.25 -9.10 3.37
CA ASN A 27 3.08 -10.23 2.93
C ASN A 27 3.69 -9.99 1.54
N GLN A 28 2.91 -9.45 0.60
CA GLN A 28 3.42 -9.06 -0.72
C GLN A 28 4.52 -7.99 -0.62
N MET A 29 4.33 -6.96 0.22
CA MET A 29 5.35 -5.94 0.47
C MET A 29 6.64 -6.57 1.05
N LEU A 30 6.52 -7.53 1.97
CA LEU A 30 7.65 -8.24 2.55
C LEU A 30 8.39 -9.11 1.52
N GLU A 31 7.67 -9.79 0.63
CA GLU A 31 8.23 -10.59 -0.46
C GLU A 31 8.96 -9.73 -1.49
N MET A 32 8.36 -8.59 -1.87
CA MET A 32 8.96 -7.66 -2.82
C MET A 32 10.23 -6.98 -2.27
N GLY A 33 10.32 -6.78 -0.95
CA GLY A 33 11.50 -6.20 -0.31
C GLY A 33 11.79 -4.73 -0.65
N VAL A 34 10.90 -4.07 -1.40
CA VAL A 34 11.03 -2.68 -1.86
C VAL A 34 9.86 -1.83 -1.39
N ARG A 35 10.09 -0.52 -1.37
CA ARG A 35 9.08 0.50 -1.04
C ARG A 35 9.19 1.66 -2.02
N VAL A 36 8.08 2.36 -2.20
CA VAL A 36 8.01 3.54 -3.04
C VAL A 36 7.34 4.66 -2.26
N GLU A 37 7.86 5.87 -2.42
CA GLU A 37 7.29 7.08 -1.83
C GLU A 37 6.31 7.72 -2.81
N GLN A 38 5.30 8.43 -2.33
CA GLN A 38 4.32 9.06 -3.22
C GLN A 38 4.95 10.05 -4.20
N GLN A 39 6.02 10.74 -3.78
CA GLN A 39 6.78 11.64 -4.64
C GLN A 39 7.46 10.94 -5.83
N ALA A 40 7.61 9.61 -5.81
CA ALA A 40 8.12 8.87 -6.97
C ALA A 40 7.19 8.97 -8.20
N PHE A 41 5.92 9.33 -8.00
CA PHE A 41 5.02 9.64 -9.11
C PHE A 41 5.47 10.84 -9.95
N ALA A 42 6.28 11.75 -9.39
CA ALA A 42 6.87 12.87 -10.14
C ALA A 42 7.73 12.41 -11.32
N LYS A 43 8.21 11.16 -11.33
CA LYS A 43 8.87 10.54 -12.50
C LYS A 43 7.98 10.56 -13.75
N HIS A 44 6.66 10.56 -13.57
CA HIS A 44 5.66 10.56 -14.64
C HIS A 44 5.09 11.97 -14.92
N GLY A 45 5.60 13.01 -14.25
CA GLY A 45 5.07 14.39 -14.31
C GLY A 45 4.61 14.88 -12.94
N LEU A 46 4.77 16.18 -12.67
CA LEU A 46 4.39 16.79 -11.38
C LEU A 46 2.88 16.73 -11.12
N ASP A 47 2.08 16.70 -12.19
CA ASP A 47 0.63 16.69 -12.19
C ASP A 47 0.02 15.27 -12.29
N PHE A 48 0.86 14.23 -12.50
CA PHE A 48 0.42 12.84 -12.71
C PHE A 48 -0.50 12.32 -11.60
N VAL A 49 -0.23 12.68 -10.34
CA VAL A 49 -1.05 12.24 -9.20
C VAL A 49 -2.49 12.74 -9.33
N VAL A 50 -2.65 14.00 -9.74
CA VAL A 50 -3.95 14.67 -9.83
C VAL A 50 -4.69 14.24 -11.10
N ASN A 51 -3.99 14.14 -12.22
CA ASN A 51 -4.61 13.93 -13.52
C ASN A 51 -4.85 12.45 -13.84
N GLU A 52 -4.02 11.53 -13.30
CA GLU A 52 -4.08 10.11 -13.65
C GLU A 52 -4.30 9.21 -12.43
N TYR A 53 -3.37 9.23 -11.46
CA TYR A 53 -3.34 8.22 -10.41
C TYR A 53 -4.57 8.27 -9.49
N LEU A 54 -4.91 9.45 -8.95
CA LEU A 54 -6.05 9.60 -8.05
C LEU A 54 -7.38 9.36 -8.78
N PRO A 55 -7.67 9.96 -9.95
CA PRO A 55 -8.88 9.65 -10.71
C PRO A 55 -9.05 8.15 -11.00
N PHE A 56 -7.96 7.47 -11.40
CA PHE A 56 -8.00 6.03 -11.64
C PHE A 56 -8.32 5.23 -10.36
N LYS A 57 -7.66 5.57 -9.24
CA LYS A 57 -7.89 4.90 -7.95
C LYS A 57 -9.32 5.12 -7.45
N LEU A 58 -9.80 6.35 -7.45
CA LEU A 58 -11.13 6.71 -6.94
C LEU A 58 -12.27 6.10 -7.75
N LYS A 59 -12.09 5.86 -9.06
CA LYS A 59 -13.04 5.11 -9.89
C LYS A 59 -13.12 3.61 -9.54
N ASN A 60 -12.16 3.07 -8.80
CA ASN A 60 -12.03 1.65 -8.49
C ASN A 60 -11.91 1.38 -6.98
N PRO A 61 -12.91 1.78 -6.16
CA PRO A 61 -12.83 1.63 -4.70
C PRO A 61 -12.77 0.16 -4.26
N SER A 62 -13.27 -0.77 -5.08
CA SER A 62 -13.15 -2.23 -4.84
C SER A 62 -11.71 -2.73 -4.80
N LYS A 63 -10.75 -1.96 -5.33
CA LYS A 63 -9.31 -2.27 -5.27
C LYS A 63 -8.63 -1.68 -4.04
N PHE A 64 -9.35 -0.97 -3.18
CA PHE A 64 -8.79 -0.42 -1.96
C PHE A 64 -8.58 -1.52 -0.93
N LEU A 65 -7.57 -1.32 -0.09
CA LEU A 65 -7.55 -2.03 1.17
C LEU A 65 -8.62 -1.38 2.06
N PRO A 66 -9.44 -2.20 2.75
CA PRO A 66 -10.55 -1.73 3.57
C PRO A 66 -10.08 -0.99 4.83
#